data_AF-A0A645CC99-F1
#
_entry.id   AF-A0A645CC99-F1
#
_cell.length_a   1.000
_cell.length_b   1.000
_cell.length_c   1.000
_cell.angle_alpha   90.00
_cell.angle_beta   90.00
_cell.angle_gamma   90.00
#
_symmetry.space_group_name_H-M   'P 1'
#
loop_
_entity.id
_entity.type
_entity.pdbx_description
1 polymer ?
#
loop_
_entity_poly.entity_id
_entity_poly.type
_entity_poly.pdbx_seq_one_letter_code
_entity_poly.pdbx_strand_id
1 'polypeptide(L)'
;MSIFEIYKILEACKQKYADVEILDEICNATRIRQEAIMKLENIDCLLVVGDPKSNNSNKLKEIALERNIPAVYLLETAKDIEEEWIKDKNRIAVTSGASTPTYLTNQVIKMLQHYAETTELIKPEIDINQLLD
;
A
#
# COMPACT_ATOMS: atom_id res chain seq x y z
N MET A 1 -11.19 -6.99 1.81
CA MET A 1 -12.03 -6.40 2.87
C MET A 1 -11.11 -5.69 3.85
N SER A 2 -11.39 -4.43 4.23
CA SER A 2 -10.61 -3.74 5.27
C SER A 2 -11.02 -4.24 6.64
N ILE A 3 -10.14 -4.00 7.59
CA ILE A 3 -10.41 -4.22 9.01
C ILE A 3 -11.63 -3.42 9.46
N PHE A 4 -11.84 -2.22 8.94
CA PHE A 4 -12.99 -1.38 9.30
C PHE A 4 -14.32 -1.93 8.78
N GLU A 5 -14.36 -2.46 7.56
CA GLU A 5 -15.53 -3.15 7.01
C GLU A 5 -15.87 -4.40 7.83
N ILE A 6 -14.84 -5.17 8.19
CA ILE A 6 -15.01 -6.35 9.04
C ILE A 6 -15.62 -5.94 10.38
N TYR A 7 -15.09 -4.92 11.05
CA TYR A 7 -15.65 -4.45 12.32
C TYR A 7 -17.11 -4.01 12.21
N LYS A 8 -17.51 -3.33 11.13
CA LYS A 8 -18.92 -2.99 10.90
C LYS A 8 -19.82 -4.21 10.80
N ILE A 9 -19.37 -5.24 10.08
CA ILE A 9 -20.12 -6.49 9.94
C ILE A 9 -20.20 -7.21 11.30
N LEU A 10 -19.10 -7.28 12.04
CA LEU A 10 -19.05 -7.90 13.35
C LEU A 10 -20.01 -7.23 14.35
N GLU A 11 -20.05 -5.90 14.38
CA GLU A 11 -20.99 -5.16 15.23
C GLU A 11 -22.45 -5.41 14.83
N ALA A 12 -22.75 -5.46 13.53
CA ALA A 12 -24.10 -5.81 13.06
C ALA A 12 -24.50 -7.25 13.45
N CYS A 13 -23.56 -8.20 13.41
CA CYS A 13 -23.79 -9.57 13.85
C CYS A 13 -24.08 -9.65 15.35
N LYS A 14 -23.30 -8.96 16.19
CA LYS A 14 -23.53 -8.90 17.66
C LYS A 14 -24.89 -8.32 18.02
N GLN A 15 -25.36 -7.32 17.28
CA GLN A 15 -26.67 -6.72 17.50
C GLN A 15 -27.83 -7.67 17.13
N LYS A 16 -27.62 -8.53 16.14
CA LYS A 16 -28.67 -9.42 15.62
C LYS A 16 -28.73 -10.77 16.31
N TYR A 17 -27.59 -11.30 16.76
CA TYR A 17 -27.49 -12.65 17.31
C TYR A 17 -26.82 -12.58 18.69
N ALA A 18 -27.59 -12.90 19.74
CA ALA A 18 -27.14 -12.77 21.13
C ALA A 18 -25.96 -13.69 21.49
N ASP A 19 -25.87 -14.86 20.84
CA ASP A 19 -24.87 -15.90 21.13
C ASP A 19 -23.80 -16.04 20.02
N VAL A 20 -23.54 -14.98 19.25
CA VAL A 20 -22.53 -15.03 18.17
C VAL A 20 -21.11 -15.12 18.73
N GLU A 21 -20.35 -16.10 18.24
CA GLU A 21 -18.91 -16.21 18.50
C GLU A 21 -18.13 -15.57 17.35
N ILE A 22 -17.10 -14.80 17.67
CA ILE A 22 -16.26 -14.09 16.69
C ILE A 22 -14.82 -14.55 16.86
N LEU A 23 -14.27 -15.14 15.80
CA LEU A 23 -12.86 -15.48 15.69
C LEU A 23 -12.16 -14.48 14.76
N ASP A 24 -11.19 -13.73 15.29
CA ASP A 24 -10.38 -12.82 14.48
C ASP A 24 -9.25 -13.57 13.78
N GLU A 25 -9.44 -13.87 12.50
CA GLU A 25 -8.44 -14.52 11.64
C GLU A 25 -7.63 -13.51 10.80
N ILE A 26 -7.75 -12.21 11.05
CA ILE A 26 -7.02 -11.21 10.29
C ILE A 26 -5.54 -11.26 10.68
N CYS A 27 -4.69 -11.60 9.71
CA CYS A 27 -3.25 -11.60 9.90
C CYS A 27 -2.73 -10.23 10.37
N ASN A 28 -1.85 -10.23 11.37
CA ASN A 28 -1.21 -9.03 11.91
C ASN A 28 -0.50 -8.19 10.84
N ALA A 29 0.07 -8.84 9.82
CA ALA A 29 0.74 -8.18 8.70
C ALA A 29 -0.19 -7.28 7.88
N THR A 30 -1.48 -7.65 7.76
CA THR A 30 -2.51 -6.83 7.12
C THR A 30 -2.88 -5.63 7.99
N ARG A 31 -3.00 -5.84 9.30
CA ARG A 31 -3.33 -4.79 10.27
C ARG A 31 -2.28 -3.68 10.32
N ILE A 32 -1.01 -4.06 10.48
CA ILE A 32 0.10 -3.10 10.55
C ILE A 32 0.12 -2.19 9.30
N ARG A 33 -0.08 -2.76 8.11
CA ARG A 33 -0.05 -1.99 6.85
C ARG A 33 -1.24 -1.05 6.70
N GLN A 34 -2.46 -1.49 7.05
CA GLN A 34 -3.64 -0.64 7.00
C GLN A 34 -3.53 0.50 8.03
N GLU A 35 -3.09 0.21 9.26
CA GLU A 35 -2.88 1.21 10.30
C GLU A 35 -1.76 2.20 9.94
N ALA A 36 -0.69 1.75 9.28
CA ALA A 36 0.38 2.63 8.84
C ALA A 36 -0.15 3.72 7.90
N ILE A 37 -1.03 3.37 6.96
CA ILE A 37 -1.68 4.35 6.06
C ILE A 37 -2.57 5.31 6.86
N MET A 38 -3.32 4.81 7.84
CA MET A 38 -4.17 5.66 8.69
C MET A 38 -3.36 6.67 9.52
N LYS A 39 -2.08 6.39 9.81
CA LYS A 39 -1.18 7.28 10.57
C LYS A 39 -0.38 8.23 9.68
N LEU A 40 -0.50 8.13 8.34
CA LEU A 40 0.15 9.08 7.43
C LEU A 40 -0.50 10.45 7.57
N GLU A 41 0.35 11.47 7.63
CA GLU A 41 -0.01 12.89 7.73
C GLU A 41 0.90 13.70 6.81
N ASN A 42 0.40 14.78 6.21
CA ASN A 42 1.17 15.71 5.37
C ASN A 42 1.92 15.02 4.21
N ILE A 43 1.26 14.10 3.50
CA ILE A 43 1.83 13.42 2.32
C ILE A 43 1.16 13.91 1.03
N ASP A 44 1.94 14.02 -0.03
CA ASP A 44 1.45 14.49 -1.34
C ASP A 44 1.08 13.33 -2.27
N CYS A 45 1.69 12.16 -2.05
CA CYS A 45 1.52 10.98 -2.88
C CYS A 45 1.74 9.70 -2.06
N LEU A 46 0.91 8.68 -2.29
CA LEU A 46 1.12 7.31 -1.80
C LEU A 46 1.29 6.36 -2.98
N LEU A 47 2.39 5.63 -2.97
CA LEU A 47 2.71 4.55 -3.90
C LEU A 47 2.50 3.21 -3.21
N VAL A 48 1.57 2.41 -3.72
CA VAL A 48 1.26 1.06 -3.24
C VAL A 48 1.89 0.06 -4.20
N VAL A 49 2.85 -0.74 -3.73
CA VAL A 49 3.54 -1.76 -4.55
C VAL A 49 2.86 -3.11 -4.39
N GLY A 50 2.38 -3.69 -5.49
CA GLY A 50 1.83 -5.04 -5.57
C GLY A 50 0.90 -5.25 -6.75
N ASP A 51 0.49 -6.51 -6.93
CA ASP A 51 -0.38 -6.93 -8.04
C ASP A 51 -1.74 -6.18 -8.01
N PRO A 52 -2.15 -5.54 -9.13
CA PRO A 52 -3.46 -4.93 -9.32
C PRO A 52 -4.65 -5.85 -9.06
N LYS A 53 -4.47 -7.17 -9.09
CA LYS A 53 -5.49 -8.19 -8.78
C LYS A 53 -5.48 -8.60 -7.31
N SER A 54 -4.49 -8.19 -6.52
CA SER A 54 -4.41 -8.51 -5.10
C SER A 54 -5.43 -7.71 -4.30
N ASN A 55 -6.33 -8.42 -3.61
CA ASN A 55 -7.29 -7.80 -2.69
C ASN A 55 -6.60 -7.00 -1.58
N ASN A 56 -5.43 -7.45 -1.11
CA ASN A 56 -4.68 -6.75 -0.07
C ASN A 56 -4.12 -5.42 -0.59
N SER A 57 -3.49 -5.42 -1.77
CA SER A 57 -2.95 -4.20 -2.37
C SER A 57 -4.05 -3.20 -2.72
N ASN A 58 -5.15 -3.66 -3.32
CA ASN A 58 -6.30 -2.81 -3.59
C ASN A 58 -6.90 -2.22 -2.32
N LYS A 59 -6.98 -3.00 -1.23
CA LYS A 59 -7.55 -2.44 0.00
C LYS A 59 -6.68 -1.36 0.65
N LEU A 60 -5.35 -1.44 0.50
CA LEU A 60 -4.46 -0.36 0.91
C LEU A 60 -4.71 0.92 0.10
N LYS A 61 -4.89 0.80 -1.23
CA LYS A 61 -5.28 1.92 -2.10
C LYS A 61 -6.62 2.53 -1.69
N GLU A 62 -7.64 1.71 -1.47
CA GLU A 62 -8.97 2.16 -1.04
C GLU A 62 -8.91 2.93 0.29
N ILE A 63 -8.21 2.40 1.29
CA ILE A 63 -8.01 3.07 2.58
C ILE A 63 -7.32 4.43 2.41
N ALA A 64 -6.33 4.51 1.52
CA ALA A 64 -5.63 5.76 1.24
C ALA A 64 -6.53 6.81 0.60
N LEU A 65 -7.42 6.39 -0.30
CA LEU A 65 -8.43 7.25 -0.91
C LEU A 65 -9.46 7.73 0.14
N GLU A 66 -9.91 6.84 1.03
CA GLU A 66 -10.79 7.20 2.16
C GLU A 66 -10.14 8.22 3.11
N ARG A 67 -8.80 8.21 3.22
CA ARG A 67 -8.00 9.17 3.97
C ARG A 67 -7.77 10.50 3.24
N ASN A 68 -8.31 10.68 2.04
CA ASN A 68 -8.12 11.86 1.19
C ASN A 68 -6.64 12.19 0.92
N ILE A 69 -5.80 11.15 0.75
CA ILE A 69 -4.43 11.36 0.29
C ILE A 69 -4.47 11.95 -1.13
N PRO A 70 -3.72 13.04 -1.43
CA PRO A 70 -3.91 13.81 -2.67
C PRO A 70 -3.70 13.00 -3.96
N ALA A 71 -2.74 12.07 -3.96
CA ALA A 71 -2.49 11.17 -5.07
C ALA A 71 -2.18 9.76 -4.57
N VAL A 72 -2.80 8.74 -5.16
CA VAL A 72 -2.62 7.33 -4.77
C VAL A 72 -2.49 6.46 -6.01
N TYR A 73 -1.36 5.77 -6.15
CA TYR A 73 -1.07 4.89 -7.28
C TYR A 73 -0.80 3.47 -6.81
N LEU A 74 -1.28 2.49 -7.58
CA LEU A 74 -0.98 1.08 -7.42
C LEU A 74 -0.10 0.65 -8.59
N LEU A 75 1.06 0.10 -8.28
CA LEU A 75 2.07 -0.32 -9.26
C LEU A 75 2.63 -1.69 -8.91
N GLU A 76 3.09 -2.43 -9.90
CA GLU A 76 3.74 -3.72 -9.69
C GLU A 76 5.24 -3.52 -9.41
N THR A 77 5.88 -2.61 -10.13
CA THR A 77 7.32 -2.39 -10.08
C THR A 77 7.69 -0.92 -10.22
N ALA A 78 8.94 -0.59 -9.89
CA ALA A 78 9.48 0.76 -10.10
C ALA A 78 9.41 1.24 -11.57
N LYS A 79 9.29 0.32 -12.55
CA LYS A 79 9.16 0.68 -13.97
C LYS A 79 7.83 1.35 -14.31
N ASP A 80 6.81 1.14 -13.49
CA ASP A 80 5.46 1.68 -13.73
C ASP A 80 5.35 3.14 -13.27
N ILE A 81 6.33 3.64 -12.53
CA ILE A 81 6.32 5.02 -12.03
C ILE A 81 6.62 5.95 -13.20
N GLU A 82 5.70 6.90 -13.41
CA GLU A 82 5.85 7.99 -14.34
C GLU A 82 6.27 9.26 -13.60
N GLU A 83 7.10 10.09 -14.25
CA GLU A 83 7.69 11.28 -13.62
C GLU A 83 6.61 12.24 -13.08
N GLU A 84 5.51 12.37 -13.80
CA GLU A 84 4.37 13.21 -13.42
C GLU A 84 3.72 12.83 -12.07
N TRP A 85 3.90 11.60 -11.60
CA TRP A 85 3.36 11.14 -10.31
C TRP A 85 4.17 11.66 -9.12
N ILE A 86 5.46 11.95 -9.35
CA ILE A 86 6.44 12.25 -8.31
C ILE A 86 7.00 13.67 -8.42
N LYS A 87 6.90 14.27 -9.61
CA LYS A 87 7.31 15.64 -9.88
C LYS A 87 6.55 16.62 -8.98
N ASP A 88 7.29 17.60 -8.44
CA ASP A 88 6.79 18.64 -7.54
C ASP A 88 6.14 18.10 -6.24
N LYS A 89 6.38 16.83 -5.87
CA LYS A 89 5.94 16.24 -4.60
C LYS A 89 7.07 16.36 -3.56
N ASN A 90 6.76 16.88 -2.39
CA ASN A 90 7.73 17.02 -1.29
C ASN A 90 7.80 15.76 -0.43
N ARG A 91 6.66 15.08 -0.25
CA ARG A 91 6.59 13.88 0.58
C ARG A 91 5.79 12.78 -0.08
N ILE A 92 6.52 11.76 -0.53
CA ILE A 92 6.00 10.55 -1.13
C ILE A 92 6.09 9.42 -0.10
N ALA A 93 4.97 8.77 0.19
CA ALA A 93 4.93 7.56 0.99
C ALA A 93 4.95 6.33 0.08
N VAL A 94 5.62 5.26 0.53
CA VAL A 94 5.65 3.96 -0.15
C VAL A 94 5.15 2.90 0.81
N THR A 95 4.25 2.05 0.34
CA THR A 95 3.77 0.87 1.06
C THR A 95 3.67 -0.30 0.08
N SER A 96 3.45 -1.51 0.57
CA SER A 96 3.31 -2.68 -0.28
C SER A 96 2.34 -3.70 0.30
N GLY A 97 1.72 -4.48 -0.58
CA GLY A 97 0.87 -5.60 -0.18
C GLY A 97 1.63 -6.66 0.63
N ALA A 98 0.92 -7.44 1.44
CA ALA A 98 1.55 -8.48 2.26
C ALA A 98 2.24 -9.59 1.43
N SER A 99 1.79 -9.81 0.20
CA SER A 99 2.33 -10.78 -0.75
C SER A 99 3.36 -10.19 -1.71
N THR A 100 3.72 -8.91 -1.55
CA THR A 100 4.66 -8.24 -2.44
C THR A 100 6.09 -8.46 -1.92
N PRO A 101 7.01 -9.00 -2.75
CA PRO A 101 8.41 -9.14 -2.36
C PRO A 101 9.03 -7.81 -1.91
N THR A 102 9.80 -7.86 -0.82
CA THR A 102 10.48 -6.68 -0.26
C THR A 102 11.43 -6.05 -1.28
N TYR A 103 12.05 -6.87 -2.14
CA TYR A 103 12.91 -6.42 -3.24
C TYR A 103 12.23 -5.35 -4.12
N LEU A 104 10.99 -5.60 -4.57
CA LEU A 104 10.26 -4.65 -5.43
C LEU A 104 10.01 -3.32 -4.72
N THR A 105 9.64 -3.38 -3.44
CA THR A 105 9.41 -2.18 -2.62
C THR A 105 10.71 -1.38 -2.46
N ASN A 106 11.83 -2.07 -2.21
CA ASN A 106 13.14 -1.44 -2.08
C ASN A 106 13.62 -0.79 -3.38
N GLN A 107 13.33 -1.39 -4.54
CA GLN A 107 13.66 -0.79 -5.84
C GLN A 107 12.92 0.54 -6.05
N VAL A 108 11.64 0.60 -5.67
CA VAL A 108 10.87 1.86 -5.70
C VAL A 108 11.51 2.91 -4.78
N ILE A 109 11.83 2.55 -3.54
CA ILE A 109 12.46 3.48 -2.59
C ILE A 109 13.79 4.00 -3.12
N LYS A 110 14.67 3.12 -3.62
CA LYS A 110 15.96 3.51 -4.18
C LYS A 110 15.82 4.45 -5.36
N MET A 111 14.88 4.18 -6.27
CA MET A 111 14.62 5.04 -7.42
C MET A 111 14.13 6.43 -6.98
N LEU A 112 13.23 6.52 -6.00
CA LEU A 112 12.76 7.79 -5.47
C LEU A 112 13.87 8.58 -4.75
N GLN A 113 14.75 7.90 -4.01
CA GLN A 113 15.90 8.51 -3.37
C GLN A 113 16.85 9.11 -4.41
N HIS A 114 17.16 8.36 -5.47
CA HIS A 114 17.97 8.86 -6.56
C HIS A 114 17.32 10.07 -7.24
N TYR A 115 16.02 9.99 -7.58
CA TYR A 115 15.28 11.09 -8.19
C TYR A 115 15.28 12.34 -7.30
N ALA A 116 15.17 12.19 -5.98
CA ALA A 116 15.23 13.32 -5.05
C ALA A 116 16.60 14.02 -5.03
N GLU A 117 17.68 13.31 -5.35
CA GLU A 117 19.04 13.85 -5.39
C GLU A 117 19.39 14.44 -6.76
N THR A 118 18.94 13.83 -7.86
CA THR A 118 19.39 14.15 -9.22
C THR A 118 18.33 14.77 -10.11
N THR A 119 17.05 14.65 -9.75
CA THR A 119 15.88 14.92 -10.61
C THR A 119 15.81 14.06 -11.87
N GLU A 120 16.61 13.00 -11.97
CA GLU A 120 16.61 12.07 -13.10
C GLU A 120 15.84 10.80 -12.74
N LEU A 121 14.81 10.48 -13.53
CA LEU A 121 14.01 9.26 -13.33
C LEU A 121 14.67 8.08 -14.06
N ILE A 122 15.43 7.27 -13.33
CA ILE A 122 16.08 6.07 -13.86
C ILE A 122 15.29 4.82 -13.47
N LYS A 123 14.65 4.19 -14.45
CA LYS A 123 13.88 2.95 -14.25
C LYS A 123 14.85 1.76 -14.10
N PRO A 124 14.84 1.03 -12.98
CA PRO A 124 15.79 -0.06 -12.76
C PRO A 124 15.44 -1.30 -13.59
N GLU A 125 16.45 -2.13 -13.86
CA GLU A 125 16.20 -3.52 -14.25
C GLU A 125 15.65 -4.32 -13.06
N ILE A 126 14.75 -5.26 -13.35
CA ILE A 126 14.11 -6.11 -12.35
C ILE A 126 14.75 -7.50 -12.48
N ASP A 127 15.46 -7.91 -11.45
CA ASP A 127 16.02 -9.26 -11.37
C ASP A 127 14.94 -10.22 -10.87
N ILE A 128 14.51 -11.12 -11.76
CA ILE A 128 13.45 -12.09 -11.47
C ILE A 128 13.89 -13.06 -10.37
N ASN A 129 15.19 -13.33 -10.22
CA ASN A 129 15.68 -14.26 -9.20
C ASN A 129 15.38 -13.74 -7.79
N GLN A 130 15.42 -12.42 -7.57
CA GLN A 130 15.10 -11.80 -6.28
C GLN A 130 13.60 -11.74 -5.96
N LEU A 131 12.74 -12.24 -6.85
CA LEU A 131 11.30 -12.39 -6.59
C LEU A 131 10.95 -13.74 -5.97
N LEU A 132 11.87 -14.70 -6.03
CA LEU A 132 11.67 -16.09 -5.61
C LEU A 132 12.24 -16.39 -4.21
N ASP A 133 12.93 -15.42 -3.62
CA ASP A 133 13.51 -15.47 -2.26
C ASP A 133 12.55 -14.89 -1.20
#